data_AF-A0A7V2UH91-F1
#
_entry.id   AF-A0A7V2UH91-F1
#
_cell.length_a   1.000
_cell.length_b   1.000
_cell.length_c   1.000
_cell.angle_alpha   90.00
_cell.angle_beta   90.00
_cell.angle_gamma   90.00
#
_symmetry.space_group_name_H-M   'P 1'
#
loop_
_entity.id
_entity.type
_entity.pdbx_description
1 polymer ?
#
loop_
_entity_poly.entity_id
_entity_poly.type
_entity_poly.pdbx_seq_one_letter_code
_entity_poly.pdbx_strand_id
1 'polypeptide(L)'
;MKALPVNQLRRRGLLAGLAATLCLTGGTAWANTPAPPMPGTRLAGQGLLRVWGFEVYRARLWVGPGFDANDHGAAPLALELEYLRDFEGSAIARRSIQEMRRQQPLTEDQARRWQRALEEVLPNVKAGDALTGLYRPGAG
;
A
#
# COMPACT_ATOMS: atom_id res chain seq x y z
N MET A 1 11.47 -26.62 -31.57
CA MET A 1 12.31 -26.91 -30.38
C MET A 1 13.52 -25.98 -30.38
N LYS A 2 13.90 -25.49 -29.18
CA LYS A 2 15.18 -24.89 -28.76
C LYS A 2 15.45 -23.38 -28.95
N ALA A 3 15.08 -22.63 -27.89
CA ALA A 3 15.90 -21.78 -27.01
C ALA A 3 16.93 -20.77 -27.58
N LEU A 4 16.89 -19.58 -26.95
CA LEU A 4 17.80 -18.42 -26.99
C LEU A 4 19.30 -18.77 -26.76
N PRO A 5 20.19 -17.79 -27.04
CA PRO A 5 21.04 -17.33 -25.93
C PRO A 5 21.13 -15.82 -25.73
N VAL A 6 21.23 -15.49 -24.44
CA VAL A 6 21.65 -14.26 -23.74
C VAL A 6 23.09 -13.87 -24.10
N ASN A 7 23.38 -12.56 -24.26
CA ASN A 7 24.46 -11.82 -23.56
C ASN A 7 24.46 -10.33 -24.01
N GLN A 8 23.99 -9.37 -23.20
CA GLN A 8 24.71 -8.56 -22.21
C GLN A 8 25.35 -7.24 -22.67
N LEU A 9 25.00 -6.21 -21.90
CA LEU A 9 25.69 -4.98 -21.55
C LEU A 9 26.01 -3.95 -22.65
N ARG A 10 25.27 -2.83 -22.61
CA ARG A 10 25.92 -1.52 -22.48
C ARG A 10 25.23 -0.69 -21.38
N ARG A 11 25.94 -0.59 -20.26
CA ARG A 11 25.73 0.37 -19.18
C ARG A 11 26.17 1.77 -19.64
N ARG A 12 25.44 2.79 -19.16
CA ARG A 12 25.83 4.19 -18.81
C ARG A 12 24.81 5.20 -19.39
N GLY A 13 24.15 6.04 -18.62
CA GLY A 13 24.27 6.29 -17.20
C GLY A 13 23.25 7.29 -16.65
N LEU A 14 23.28 7.39 -15.33
CA LEU A 14 22.81 8.49 -14.48
C LEU A 14 21.31 8.85 -14.55
N LEU A 15 20.50 7.98 -13.95
CA LEU A 15 19.27 8.43 -13.31
C LEU A 15 19.63 8.95 -11.91
N ALA A 16 19.77 10.28 -11.81
CA ALA A 16 19.56 11.00 -10.56
C ALA A 16 18.05 10.96 -10.26
N GLY A 17 17.57 9.80 -9.78
CA GLY A 17 16.27 9.66 -9.16
C GLY A 17 16.52 9.27 -7.73
N LEU A 18 16.05 10.09 -6.79
CA LEU A 18 15.90 9.71 -5.38
C LEU A 18 14.97 8.50 -5.34
N ALA A 19 15.54 7.32 -5.52
CA ALA A 19 14.94 6.07 -5.13
C ALA A 19 14.65 6.23 -3.65
N ALA A 20 13.37 6.29 -3.29
CA ALA A 20 12.93 5.83 -1.99
C ALA A 20 13.22 4.31 -1.97
N THR A 21 14.51 3.97 -1.84
CA THR A 21 14.97 2.64 -1.52
C THR A 21 14.35 2.36 -0.17
N LEU A 22 13.27 1.59 -0.19
CA LEU A 22 12.67 1.02 1.00
C LEU A 22 13.72 0.03 1.56
N CYS A 23 14.69 0.57 2.28
CA CYS A 23 15.60 -0.22 3.09
C CYS A 23 14.73 -0.92 4.15
N LEU A 24 14.34 -2.15 3.85
CA LEU A 24 13.83 -3.12 4.81
C LEU A 24 14.98 -3.54 5.73
N THR A 25 15.51 -2.60 6.52
CA THR A 25 16.36 -2.95 7.66
C THR A 25 15.42 -3.49 8.73
N GLY A 26 15.43 -4.80 8.93
CA GLY A 26 14.73 -5.48 10.00
C GLY A 26 15.07 -4.86 11.36
N GLY A 27 14.04 -4.70 12.20
CA GLY A 27 14.22 -4.23 13.58
C GLY A 27 13.12 -3.30 14.09
N THR A 28 11.92 -3.84 14.27
CA THR A 28 11.19 -3.81 15.55
C THR A 28 10.20 -4.97 15.44
N ALA A 29 10.42 -6.04 16.20
CA ALA A 29 9.41 -7.09 16.31
C ALA A 29 8.18 -6.45 16.95
N TRP A 30 7.15 -6.19 16.16
CA TRP A 30 5.85 -5.76 16.69
C TRP A 30 5.24 -6.99 17.33
N ALA A 31 5.25 -7.02 18.67
CA ALA A 31 4.92 -8.20 19.46
C ALA A 31 3.46 -8.66 19.34
N ASN A 32 2.63 -7.99 18.53
CA ASN A 32 1.25 -8.39 18.31
C ASN A 32 0.91 -8.30 16.82
N THR A 33 0.78 -9.47 16.19
CA THR A 33 0.12 -9.56 14.88
C THR A 33 -1.38 -9.74 15.17
N PRO A 34 -2.23 -8.76 14.85
CA PRO A 34 -3.66 -8.86 15.08
C PRO A 34 -4.27 -10.02 14.29
N ALA A 35 -5.48 -10.42 14.64
CA ALA A 35 -6.20 -11.43 13.87
C ALA A 35 -6.41 -10.95 12.41
N PRO A 36 -6.42 -11.85 11.41
CA PRO A 36 -6.68 -11.45 10.04
C PRO A 36 -8.05 -10.75 9.93
N PRO A 37 -8.13 -9.61 9.20
CA PRO A 37 -9.38 -8.86 9.06
C PRO A 37 -10.41 -9.53 8.16
N MET A 38 -10.01 -10.58 7.43
CA MET A 38 -10.89 -11.39 6.59
C MET A 38 -10.60 -12.90 6.76
N PRO A 39 -11.65 -13.74 6.81
CA PRO A 39 -11.49 -15.20 6.84
C PRO A 39 -10.68 -15.72 5.66
N GLY A 40 -9.82 -16.71 5.92
CA GLY A 40 -9.01 -17.35 4.88
C GLY A 40 -7.83 -16.52 4.36
N THR A 41 -7.59 -15.33 4.92
CA THR A 41 -6.41 -14.53 4.58
C THR A 41 -5.23 -14.82 5.51
N ARG A 42 -4.01 -14.65 5.00
CA ARG A 42 -2.76 -14.74 5.76
C ARG A 42 -1.94 -13.47 5.61
N LEU A 43 -1.09 -13.15 6.59
CA LEU A 43 -0.17 -12.04 6.48
C LEU A 43 0.84 -12.31 5.35
N ALA A 44 0.91 -11.41 4.37
CA ALA A 44 1.88 -11.44 3.27
C ALA A 44 3.09 -10.54 3.54
N GLY A 45 2.89 -9.43 4.24
CA GLY A 45 3.95 -8.49 4.56
C GLY A 45 3.46 -7.38 5.49
N GLN A 46 4.42 -6.66 6.08
CA GLN A 46 4.14 -5.54 6.96
C GLN A 46 5.27 -4.51 6.89
N GLY A 47 4.98 -3.26 7.24
CA GLY A 47 5.94 -2.16 7.17
C GLY A 47 5.49 -0.94 7.98
N LEU A 48 6.44 -0.07 8.33
CA LEU A 48 6.18 1.14 9.11
C LEU A 48 6.55 2.34 8.26
N LEU A 49 5.57 3.20 8.02
CA LEU A 49 5.83 4.47 7.36
C LEU A 49 6.41 5.46 8.37
N ARG A 50 7.58 6.01 8.04
CA ARG A 50 8.16 7.17 8.74
C ARG A 50 8.30 8.34 7.78
N VAL A 51 7.91 9.53 8.26
CA VAL A 51 8.11 10.80 7.54
C VAL A 51 8.88 11.72 8.46
N TRP A 52 10.05 12.19 8.01
CA TRP A 52 10.94 13.05 8.81
C TRP A 52 11.24 12.49 10.21
N GLY A 53 11.45 11.18 10.31
CA GLY A 53 11.70 10.48 11.58
C GLY A 53 10.45 10.17 12.42
N PHE A 54 9.30 10.73 12.07
CA PHE A 54 8.05 10.46 12.77
C PHE A 54 7.36 9.20 12.24
N GLU A 55 6.99 8.30 13.15
CA GLU A 55 6.13 7.15 12.86
C GLU A 55 4.72 7.63 12.52
N VAL A 56 4.22 7.20 11.35
CA VAL A 56 2.90 7.61 10.82
C VAL A 56 1.88 6.49 10.98
N TYR A 57 2.17 5.32 10.43
CA TYR A 57 1.32 4.13 10.56
C TYR A 57 2.11 2.84 10.39
N ARG A 58 1.58 1.75 10.93
CA ARG A 58 1.99 0.38 10.60
C ARG A 58 1.03 -0.19 9.56
N ALA A 59 1.58 -0.62 8.44
CA ALA A 59 0.85 -1.28 7.39
C ALA A 59 1.00 -2.79 7.51
N ARG A 60 -0.09 -3.53 7.34
CA ARG A 60 -0.12 -4.98 7.21
C ARG A 60 -0.91 -5.34 5.95
N LEU A 61 -0.33 -6.17 5.10
CA LEU A 61 -0.98 -6.71 3.92
C LEU A 61 -1.38 -8.16 4.17
N TRP A 62 -2.68 -8.42 4.10
CA TRP A 62 -3.28 -9.74 4.20
C TRP A 62 -3.74 -10.19 2.84
N VAL A 63 -3.48 -11.45 2.48
CA VAL A 63 -3.81 -11.98 1.16
C VAL A 63 -4.56 -13.29 1.28
N GLY A 64 -5.56 -13.47 0.42
CA GLY A 64 -6.33 -14.69 0.29
C GLY A 64 -5.59 -15.80 -0.47
N PRO A 65 -6.23 -16.98 -0.58
CA PRO A 65 -5.70 -18.08 -1.37
C PRO A 65 -5.47 -17.67 -2.84
N GLY A 66 -4.42 -18.20 -3.46
CA GLY A 66 -4.10 -17.92 -4.87
C GLY A 66 -3.43 -16.58 -5.14
N PHE A 67 -3.05 -15.81 -4.11
CA PHE A 67 -2.33 -14.55 -4.30
C PHE A 67 -0.96 -14.73 -4.97
N ASP A 68 -0.75 -14.01 -6.07
CA ASP A 68 0.53 -13.81 -6.75
C ASP A 68 0.88 -12.32 -6.69
N ALA A 69 2.11 -11.97 -6.30
CA ALA A 69 2.55 -10.58 -6.26
C ALA A 69 2.59 -9.92 -7.64
N ASN A 70 2.80 -10.70 -8.71
CA ASN A 70 2.78 -10.21 -10.09
C ASN A 70 1.36 -9.96 -10.61
N ASP A 71 0.34 -10.55 -9.98
CA ASP A 71 -1.07 -10.40 -10.30
C ASP A 71 -1.90 -10.19 -9.02
N HIS A 72 -1.56 -9.13 -8.29
CA HIS A 72 -2.16 -8.81 -7.00
C HIS A 72 -3.67 -8.52 -7.09
N GLY A 73 -4.20 -8.24 -8.28
CA GLY A 73 -5.62 -8.02 -8.53
C GLY A 73 -6.45 -9.29 -8.70
N ALA A 74 -5.83 -10.47 -8.83
CA ALA A 74 -6.55 -11.73 -9.06
C ALA A 74 -7.08 -12.39 -7.78
N ALA A 75 -6.61 -11.99 -6.59
CA ALA A 75 -6.97 -12.61 -5.32
C ALA A 75 -7.51 -11.58 -4.31
N PRO A 76 -8.37 -12.00 -3.35
CA PRO A 76 -8.78 -11.13 -2.25
C PRO A 76 -7.58 -10.65 -1.44
N LEU A 77 -7.57 -9.38 -1.06
CA LEU A 77 -6.57 -8.81 -0.16
C LEU A 77 -7.19 -7.82 0.81
N ALA A 78 -6.50 -7.60 1.93
CA ALA A 78 -6.84 -6.54 2.87
C ALA A 78 -5.57 -5.76 3.24
N LEU A 79 -5.63 -4.44 3.14
CA LEU A 79 -4.59 -3.54 3.60
C LEU A 79 -5.05 -2.88 4.90
N GLU A 80 -4.44 -3.26 6.01
CA GLU A 80 -4.69 -2.67 7.33
C GLU A 80 -3.62 -1.62 7.64
N LEU A 81 -4.05 -0.43 8.06
CA LEU A 81 -3.21 0.67 8.49
C LEU A 81 -3.55 1.02 9.94
N GLU A 82 -2.66 0.70 10.86
CA GLU A 82 -2.73 1.11 12.27
C GLU A 82 -2.03 2.48 12.40
N TYR A 83 -2.82 3.54 12.60
CA TYR A 83 -2.34 4.91 12.68
C TYR A 83 -1.66 5.16 14.02
N LEU A 84 -0.48 5.77 13.98
CA LEU A 84 0.29 6.12 15.18
C LEU A 84 0.16 7.61 15.52
N ARG A 85 -0.73 8.32 14.80
CA ARG A 85 -0.99 9.76 14.91
C ARG A 85 -2.42 10.08 14.48
N ASP A 86 -2.86 11.26 14.89
CA ASP A 86 -4.15 11.82 14.51
C ASP A 86 -4.14 12.35 13.07
N PHE A 87 -5.21 12.06 12.33
CA PHE A 87 -5.45 12.64 11.02
C PHE A 87 -6.94 12.92 10.78
N GLU A 88 -7.21 14.04 10.12
CA GLU A 88 -8.53 14.29 9.53
C GLU A 88 -8.74 13.36 8.33
N GLY A 89 -9.94 12.80 8.18
CA GLY A 89 -10.30 11.91 7.07
C GLY A 89 -10.09 12.57 5.71
N SER A 90 -10.36 13.88 5.61
CA SER A 90 -10.07 14.65 4.39
C SER A 90 -8.58 14.74 4.06
N ALA A 91 -7.69 14.76 5.06
CA ALA A 91 -6.26 14.73 4.83
C ALA A 91 -5.79 13.37 4.32
N ILE A 92 -6.39 12.29 4.82
CA ILE A 92 -6.16 10.93 4.33
C ILE A 92 -6.63 10.83 2.87
N ALA A 93 -7.85 11.28 2.55
CA ALA A 93 -8.39 11.29 1.19
C ALA A 93 -7.49 12.02 0.19
N ARG A 94 -7.04 13.25 0.53
CA ARG A 94 -6.10 14.01 -0.31
C ARG A 94 -4.77 13.28 -0.52
N ARG A 95 -4.24 12.60 0.50
CA ARG A 95 -3.02 11.82 0.36
C ARG A 95 -3.23 10.59 -0.52
N SER A 96 -4.35 9.89 -0.40
CA SER A 96 -4.69 8.77 -1.27
C SER A 96 -4.69 9.16 -2.75
N ILE A 97 -5.26 10.31 -3.12
CA ILE A 97 -5.21 10.82 -4.49
C ILE A 97 -3.77 11.07 -4.97
N GLN A 98 -2.91 11.59 -4.10
CA GLN A 98 -1.50 11.81 -4.43
C GLN A 98 -0.75 10.50 -4.64
N GLU A 99 -1.01 9.48 -3.83
CA GLU A 99 -0.40 8.15 -4.00
C GLU A 99 -0.92 7.45 -5.27
N MET A 100 -2.21 7.52 -5.56
CA MET A 100 -2.79 6.99 -6.80
C MET A 100 -2.12 7.61 -8.04
N ARG A 101 -1.93 8.93 -8.05
CA ARG A 101 -1.24 9.66 -9.13
C ARG A 101 0.21 9.25 -9.31
N ARG A 102 0.89 8.78 -8.27
CA ARG A 102 2.27 8.27 -8.36
C ARG A 102 2.33 6.88 -8.98
N GLN A 103 1.28 6.09 -8.84
CA GLN A 103 1.22 4.73 -9.39
C GLN A 103 0.80 4.76 -10.86
N GLN A 104 -0.23 5.53 -11.21
CA GLN A 104 -0.77 5.61 -12.57
C GLN A 104 -1.30 7.01 -12.90
N PRO A 105 -1.31 7.42 -14.18
CA PRO A 105 -1.96 8.65 -14.61
C PRO A 105 -3.44 8.67 -14.19
N LEU A 106 -3.85 9.77 -13.56
CA LEU A 106 -5.21 10.01 -13.11
C LEU A 106 -5.67 11.37 -13.63
N THR A 107 -6.72 11.39 -14.44
CA THR A 107 -7.28 12.67 -14.93
C THR A 107 -7.83 13.50 -13.78
N GLU A 108 -7.89 14.82 -13.95
CA GLU A 108 -8.42 15.71 -12.91
C GLU A 108 -9.87 15.39 -12.55
N ASP A 109 -10.68 14.99 -13.53
CA ASP A 109 -12.08 14.62 -13.30
C ASP A 109 -12.20 13.32 -12.48
N GLN A 110 -11.35 12.32 -12.77
CA GLN A 110 -11.27 11.10 -11.97
C GLN A 110 -10.79 11.41 -10.55
N ALA A 111 -9.75 12.25 -10.41
CA ALA A 111 -9.22 12.64 -9.11
C ALA A 111 -10.28 13.33 -8.25
N ARG A 112 -11.06 14.27 -8.80
CA ARG A 112 -12.14 14.96 -8.07
C ARG A 112 -13.28 14.02 -7.66
N ARG A 113 -13.63 13.04 -8.50
CA ARG A 113 -14.64 12.03 -8.15
C ARG A 113 -14.15 11.13 -7.01
N TRP A 114 -12.93 10.61 -7.14
CA TRP A 114 -12.33 9.77 -6.11
C TRP A 114 -12.12 10.52 -4.80
N GLN A 115 -11.70 11.79 -4.85
CA GLN A 115 -11.51 12.57 -3.63
C GLN A 115 -12.81 12.71 -2.84
N ARG A 116 -13.91 13.07 -3.52
CA ARG A 116 -15.23 13.16 -2.87
C ARG A 116 -15.67 11.83 -2.27
N ALA A 117 -15.58 10.75 -3.05
CA ALA A 117 -15.93 9.41 -2.57
C ALA A 117 -15.11 8.99 -1.34
N LEU A 118 -13.81 9.30 -1.33
CA LEU A 118 -12.94 9.01 -0.19
C LEU A 118 -13.25 9.88 1.02
N GLU A 119 -13.53 11.18 0.83
CA GLU A 119 -13.92 12.09 1.92
C GLU A 119 -15.26 11.69 2.56
N GLU A 120 -16.16 11.06 1.81
CA GLU A 120 -17.44 10.56 2.33
C GLU A 120 -17.29 9.32 3.23
N VAL A 121 -16.29 8.46 2.97
CA VAL A 121 -16.15 7.17 3.66
C VAL A 121 -15.02 7.12 4.68
N LEU A 122 -14.00 7.98 4.55
CA LEU A 122 -12.84 7.97 5.44
C LEU A 122 -13.12 8.80 6.69
N PRO A 123 -13.13 8.18 7.89
CA PRO A 123 -13.33 8.92 9.13
C PRO A 123 -12.07 9.68 9.53
N ASN A 124 -12.22 10.59 10.48
CA ASN A 124 -11.10 11.07 11.27
C ASN A 124 -10.53 9.90 12.09
N VAL A 125 -9.21 9.84 12.22
CA VAL A 125 -8.51 8.80 12.97
C VAL A 125 -7.67 9.42 14.08
N LYS A 126 -7.54 8.68 15.17
CA LYS A 126 -6.65 8.96 16.30
C LYS A 126 -5.49 7.98 16.32
N ALA A 127 -4.43 8.35 17.03
CA ALA A 127 -3.36 7.40 17.31
C ALA A 127 -3.93 6.13 18.00
N GLY A 128 -3.63 4.96 17.44
CA GLY A 128 -4.16 3.66 17.84
C GLY A 128 -5.31 3.16 16.98
N ASP A 129 -5.97 4.02 16.20
CA ASP A 129 -7.04 3.59 15.30
C ASP A 129 -6.49 2.80 14.11
N ALA A 130 -7.28 1.86 13.60
CA ALA A 130 -6.96 1.09 12.42
C ALA A 130 -8.01 1.26 11.33
N LEU A 131 -7.57 1.51 10.10
CA LEU A 131 -8.42 1.44 8.91
C LEU A 131 -8.00 0.25 8.06
N THR A 132 -8.98 -0.51 7.56
CA THR A 132 -8.71 -1.65 6.68
C THR A 132 -9.43 -1.48 5.35
N GLY A 133 -8.66 -1.39 4.26
CA GLY A 133 -9.18 -1.47 2.90
C GLY A 133 -9.30 -2.93 2.47
N LEU A 134 -10.51 -3.37 2.10
CA LEU A 134 -10.77 -4.71 1.61
C LEU A 134 -10.90 -4.69 0.09
N TYR A 135 -10.21 -5.60 -0.59
CA TYR A 135 -10.37 -5.84 -2.01
C TYR A 135 -10.84 -7.26 -2.24
N ARG A 136 -11.95 -7.41 -2.98
CA ARG A 136 -12.55 -8.68 -3.36
C ARG A 136 -12.75 -8.69 -4.87
N PRO A 137 -11.93 -9.43 -5.63
CA PRO A 137 -12.08 -9.55 -7.08
C PRO A 137 -13.52 -9.92 -7.45
N GLY A 138 -14.09 -9.20 -8.41
CA GLY A 138 -15.46 -9.43 -8.89
C GLY A 138 -16.59 -8.97 -7.98
N ALA A 139 -16.30 -8.40 -6.81
CA ALA A 139 -17.32 -7.94 -5.86
C ALA A 139 -17.61 -6.43 -5.89
N GLY A 140 -16.94 -5.66 -6.77
CA GLY A 140 -17.10 -4.20 -6.86
C GLY A 140 -16.26 -3.46 -5.83
#